data_AF-A0A024TNJ2-F1
#
_entry.id   AF-A0A024TNJ2-F1
#
_cell.length_a   1.000
_cell.length_b   1.000
_cell.length_c   1.000
_cell.angle_alpha   90.00
_cell.angle_beta   90.00
_cell.angle_gamma   90.00
#
_symmetry.space_group_name_H-M   'P 1'
#
loop_
_entity.id
_entity.type
_entity.pdbx_description
1 polymer ?
#
loop_
_entity_poly.entity_id
_entity_poly.type
_entity_poly.pdbx_seq_one_letter_code
_entity_poly.pdbx_strand_id
1 'polypeptide(L)'
;MVLLRLGPYSPMLNPIESCFSVLKAVIKRYLALRTEDMFYRRDFDTYLEARMSLLEDAARDSLDCITQPLMIREAIFCQRNVIKALHLEDMQYGK
;
A
#
# COMPACT_ATOMS: atom_id res chain seq x y z
N MET A 1 23.49 0.33 11.45
CA MET A 1 22.41 0.48 10.46
C MET A 1 23.04 0.43 9.08
N VAL A 2 22.59 -0.46 8.20
CA VAL A 2 23.08 -0.56 6.82
C VAL A 2 22.00 -0.01 5.90
N LEU A 3 22.37 0.92 5.01
CA LEU A 3 21.45 1.44 4.00
C LEU A 3 21.52 0.55 2.76
N LEU A 4 20.40 -0.07 2.41
CA LEU A 4 20.30 -0.83 1.17
C LEU A 4 20.19 0.13 -0.02
N ARG A 5 21.00 -0.12 -1.06
CA ARG A 5 20.94 0.65 -2.30
C ARG A 5 19.78 0.16 -3.15
N LEU A 6 18.92 1.08 -3.57
CA LEU A 6 17.81 0.84 -4.48
C LEU A 6 17.92 1.79 -5.67
N GLY A 7 17.85 1.26 -6.88
CA GLY A 7 17.84 2.06 -8.10
C GLY A 7 16.55 2.89 -8.22
N PRO A 8 16.56 4.01 -8.95
CA PRO A 8 15.34 4.76 -9.24
C PRO A 8 14.33 3.88 -10.00
N TYR A 9 13.04 4.20 -9.88
CA TYR A 9 11.95 3.54 -10.59
C TYR A 9 11.92 2.00 -10.46
N SER A 10 12.34 1.46 -9.31
CA SER A 10 12.45 0.01 -9.06
C SER A 10 11.44 -0.50 -8.02
N PRO A 11 10.11 -0.29 -8.19
CA PRO A 11 9.11 -0.67 -7.19
C PRO A 11 9.07 -2.19 -6.93
N MET A 12 9.41 -3.00 -7.93
CA MET A 12 9.58 -4.46 -7.81
C MET A 12 10.58 -4.90 -6.75
N LEU A 13 11.59 -4.07 -6.55
CA LEU A 13 12.74 -4.34 -5.70
C LEU A 13 12.55 -3.69 -4.33
N ASN A 14 11.33 -3.21 -4.03
CA ASN A 14 10.95 -2.65 -2.76
C ASN A 14 9.67 -3.36 -2.24
N PRO A 15 9.80 -4.34 -1.33
CA PRO A 15 8.67 -5.18 -0.92
C PRO A 15 7.53 -4.42 -0.24
N ILE A 16 7.78 -3.21 0.27
CA ILE A 16 6.74 -2.37 0.89
C ILE A 16 5.70 -1.88 -0.13
N GLU A 17 6.06 -1.73 -1.41
CA GLU A 17 5.16 -1.26 -2.46
C GLU A 17 4.00 -2.24 -2.69
N SER A 18 4.30 -3.54 -2.69
CA SER A 18 3.27 -4.59 -2.77
C SER A 18 2.38 -4.62 -1.53
N CYS A 19 2.97 -4.48 -0.34
CA CYS A 19 2.20 -4.39 0.91
C CYS A 19 1.25 -3.19 0.89
N PHE A 20 1.71 -2.02 0.45
CA PHE A 20 0.87 -0.83 0.30
C PHE A 20 -0.21 -0.99 -0.76
N SER A 21 0.02 -1.77 -1.80
CA SER A 21 -1.02 -2.09 -2.78
C SER A 21 -2.17 -2.88 -2.14
N VAL A 22 -1.88 -3.83 -1.24
CA VAL A 22 -2.89 -4.56 -0.46
C VAL A 22 -3.62 -3.62 0.50
N LEU A 23 -2.89 -2.83 1.29
CA LEU A 23 -3.48 -1.85 2.22
C LEU A 23 -4.43 -0.89 1.49
N LYS A 24 -3.98 -0.35 0.36
CA LYS A 24 -4.78 0.56 -0.48
C LYS A 24 -6.07 -0.09 -0.98
N ALA A 25 -6.05 -1.38 -1.31
CA ALA A 25 -7.26 -2.10 -1.73
C ALA A 25 -8.28 -2.22 -0.58
N VAL A 26 -7.81 -2.49 0.64
CA VAL A 26 -8.67 -2.56 1.83
C VAL A 26 -9.24 -1.18 2.18
N ILE A 27 -8.41 -0.13 2.17
CA ILE A 27 -8.86 1.25 2.37
C ILE A 27 -9.93 1.63 1.34
N LYS A 28 -9.71 1.34 0.05
CA LYS A 28 -10.70 1.59 -1.00
C LYS A 28 -12.03 0.89 -0.72
N ARG A 29 -11.99 -0.36 -0.24
CA ARG A 29 -13.20 -1.10 0.16
C ARG A 29 -13.89 -0.43 1.34
N TYR A 30 -13.13 -0.04 2.37
CA TYR A 30 -13.66 0.67 3.53
C TYR A 30 -14.41 1.95 3.11
N LEU A 31 -13.81 2.74 2.22
CA LEU A 31 -14.39 3.98 1.72
C LEU A 31 -15.60 3.73 0.83
N ALA A 32 -15.58 2.70 -0.03
CA ALA A 32 -16.72 2.35 -0.88
C ALA A 32 -17.98 2.01 -0.05
N LEU A 33 -17.81 1.32 1.09
CA LEU A 33 -18.90 1.02 2.01
C LEU A 33 -19.42 2.26 2.76
N ARG A 34 -18.64 3.34 2.80
CA ARG A 34 -18.94 4.60 3.48
C ARG A 34 -18.93 5.78 2.52
N THR A 35 -19.45 5.56 1.31
CA THR A 35 -19.42 6.58 0.25
C THR A 35 -20.16 7.85 0.69
N GLU A 36 -21.27 7.72 1.42
CA GLU A 36 -22.02 8.86 1.97
C GLU A 36 -21.16 9.73 2.93
N ASP A 37 -20.33 9.09 3.76
CA ASP A 37 -19.43 9.79 4.69
C ASP A 37 -18.39 10.65 3.97
N MET A 38 -18.08 10.35 2.70
CA MET A 38 -17.19 11.19 1.89
C MET A 38 -17.83 12.51 1.47
N PHE A 39 -19.15 12.61 1.49
CA PHE A 39 -19.92 13.79 1.11
C PHE A 39 -20.60 14.46 2.30
N TYR A 40 -20.45 13.93 3.50
CA TYR A 40 -20.98 14.51 4.72
C TYR A 40 -19.89 15.22 5.53
N ARG A 41 -20.08 16.52 5.79
CA ARG A 41 -19.12 17.34 6.55
C ARG A 41 -19.04 16.95 8.04
N ARG A 42 -20.09 16.31 8.59
CA ARG A 42 -20.24 16.04 10.04
C ARG A 42 -19.96 17.32 10.85
N ASP A 43 -19.28 17.19 11.98
CA ASP A 43 -18.95 18.27 12.92
C ASP A 43 -17.66 19.03 12.55
N PHE A 44 -17.05 18.74 11.39
CA PHE A 44 -15.79 19.36 10.98
C PHE A 44 -15.98 20.76 10.37
N ASP A 45 -14.91 21.56 10.33
CA ASP A 45 -14.96 22.91 9.78
C ASP A 45 -14.91 22.94 8.24
N THR A 46 -14.41 21.87 7.63
CA THR A 46 -14.34 21.74 6.18
C THR A 46 -14.61 20.31 5.72
N TYR A 47 -15.07 20.15 4.48
CA TYR A 47 -15.16 18.82 3.85
C TYR A 47 -13.80 18.12 3.74
N LEU A 48 -12.71 18.89 3.59
CA LEU A 48 -11.37 18.33 3.51
C LEU A 48 -11.00 17.65 4.83
N GLU A 49 -11.24 18.33 5.95
CA GLU A 49 -10.96 17.81 7.28
C GLU A 49 -11.79 16.55 7.59
N ALA A 50 -13.09 16.58 7.28
CA ALA A 50 -13.96 15.40 7.41
C ALA A 50 -13.44 14.19 6.62
N ARG A 51 -12.97 14.41 5.39
CA ARG A 51 -12.41 13.36 4.52
C ARG A 51 -11.05 12.87 5.00
N MET A 52 -10.20 13.75 5.53
CA MET A 52 -8.90 13.39 6.10
C MET A 52 -9.09 12.48 7.32
N SER A 53 -10.00 12.85 8.23
CA SER A 53 -10.37 12.01 9.38
C SER A 53 -10.91 10.66 8.93
N LEU A 54 -11.83 10.63 7.95
CA LEU A 54 -12.34 9.37 7.39
C LEU A 54 -11.23 8.49 6.81
N LEU A 55 -10.25 9.09 6.14
CA LEU A 55 -9.13 8.36 5.54
C LEU A 55 -8.17 7.82 6.61
N GLU A 56 -7.94 8.55 7.70
CA GLU A 56 -7.18 8.06 8.85
C GLU A 56 -7.87 6.86 9.51
N ASP A 57 -9.19 6.95 9.73
CA ASP A 57 -9.96 5.83 10.27
C ASP A 57 -9.88 4.61 9.35
N ALA A 58 -10.06 4.84 8.03
CA ALA A 58 -9.93 3.78 7.03
C ALA A 58 -8.54 3.13 7.06
N ALA A 59 -7.48 3.92 7.23
CA ALA A 59 -6.12 3.40 7.31
C ALA A 59 -5.92 2.57 8.58
N ARG A 60 -6.37 3.06 9.74
CA ARG A 60 -6.27 2.35 11.04
C ARG A 60 -7.01 1.02 11.00
N ASP A 61 -8.26 1.01 10.54
CA ASP A 61 -9.07 -0.20 10.39
C ASP A 61 -8.47 -1.20 9.38
N SER A 62 -7.67 -0.71 8.44
CA SER A 62 -7.08 -1.57 7.39
C SER A 62 -5.71 -2.13 7.79
N LEU A 63 -5.07 -1.67 8.87
CA LEU A 63 -3.69 -2.07 9.20
C LEU A 63 -3.54 -3.59 9.41
N ASP A 64 -4.57 -4.25 9.92
CA ASP A 64 -4.56 -5.71 10.17
C ASP A 64 -4.39 -6.54 8.89
N CYS A 65 -4.59 -5.95 7.70
CA CYS A 65 -4.31 -6.66 6.45
C CYS A 65 -2.80 -6.86 6.21
N ILE A 66 -1.94 -6.07 6.85
CA ILE A 66 -0.48 -6.18 6.77
C ILE A 66 -0.01 -7.26 7.76
N THR A 67 -0.16 -8.50 7.33
CA THR A 67 0.19 -9.66 8.15
C THR A 67 1.65 -10.08 7.94
N GLN A 68 2.25 -10.77 8.92
CA GLN A 68 3.59 -11.33 8.79
C GLN A 68 3.74 -12.28 7.58
N PRO A 69 2.77 -13.17 7.27
CA PRO A 69 2.83 -13.97 6.04
C PRO A 69 2.85 -13.14 4.76
N LEU A 70 2.08 -12.04 4.70
CA LEU A 70 2.12 -11.12 3.56
C LEU A 70 3.51 -10.50 3.40
N MET A 71 4.09 -9.97 4.48
CA MET A 71 5.41 -9.36 4.43
C MET A 71 6.50 -10.34 3.98
N ILE A 72 6.47 -11.57 4.48
CA ILE A 72 7.42 -12.62 4.09
C ILE A 72 7.25 -12.94 2.60
N ARG A 73 6.01 -13.08 2.12
CA ARG A 73 5.72 -13.35 0.70
C ARG A 73 6.28 -12.25 -0.21
N GLU A 74 6.03 -10.98 0.13
CA GLU A 74 6.50 -9.85 -0.68
C GLU A 74 8.04 -9.69 -0.62
N ALA A 75 8.66 -9.98 0.51
CA ALA A 75 10.13 -10.00 0.62
C ALA A 75 10.75 -11.08 -0.28
N ILE A 76 10.18 -12.29 -0.30
CA ILE A 76 10.62 -13.38 -1.19
C ILE A 76 10.38 -13.01 -2.66
N PHE A 77 9.25 -12.38 -2.98
CA PHE A 77 8.97 -11.88 -4.32
C PHE A 77 10.04 -10.88 -4.78
N CYS A 78 10.35 -9.88 -3.96
CA CYS A 78 11.42 -8.92 -4.23
C CYS A 78 12.76 -9.63 -4.47
N GLN A 79 13.16 -10.56 -3.59
CA GLN A 79 14.41 -11.30 -3.71
C GLN A 79 14.53 -12.05 -5.05
N ARG A 80 13.45 -12.69 -5.51
CA ARG A 80 13.44 -13.40 -6.80
C ARG A 80 13.59 -12.45 -7.99
N ASN A 81 13.02 -11.26 -7.90
CA ASN A 81 13.09 -10.26 -8.95
C ASN A 81 14.43 -9.51 -8.99
N VAL A 82 15.21 -9.49 -7.91
CA VAL A 82 16.59 -8.97 -7.93
C VAL A 82 17.44 -9.72 -8.97
N ILE A 83 17.34 -11.06 -9.03
CA ILE A 83 18.10 -11.86 -10.00
C ILE A 83 17.69 -11.51 -11.44
N LYS A 84 16.38 -11.34 -11.68
CA LYS A 84 15.88 -10.91 -12.99
C LYS A 84 16.40 -9.55 -13.39
N ALA A 85 16.40 -8.59 -12.46
CA ALA A 85 16.94 -7.26 -12.69
C ALA A 85 18.44 -7.30 -13.03
N LEU A 86 19.22 -8.18 -12.40
CA LEU A 86 20.64 -8.37 -12.73
C LEU A 86 20.86 -8.92 -14.15
N HIS A 87 19.95 -9.76 -14.64
CA HIS A 87 20.00 -10.31 -15.99
C HIS A 87 19.28 -9.45 -17.05
N LEU A 88 18.76 -8.28 -16.67
CA LEU A 88 17.95 -7.42 -17.54
C LEU A 88 16.71 -8.15 -18.11
N GLU A 89 16.15 -9.07 -17.33
CA GLU A 89 14.92 -9.78 -17.66
C GLU A 89 13.70 -8.95 -17.30
N ASP A 90 12.65 -9.06 -18.11
CA ASP A 90 11.37 -8.42 -17.85
C ASP A 90 10.73 -8.94 -16.55
N MET A 91 10.30 -8.00 -15.72
CA MET A 91 9.60 -8.26 -14.46
C MET A 91 8.11 -7.88 -14.61
N GLN A 92 7.22 -8.69 -14.04
CA GLN A 92 5.78 -8.48 -14.13
C GLN A 92 5.25 -7.75 -12.90
N TYR A 93 4.55 -6.62 -13.08
CA TYR A 93 4.01 -5.78 -12.00
C TYR A 93 2.50 -5.84 -11.95
N GLY A 94 1.95 -6.27 -10.82
CA GLY A 94 0.51 -6.43 -10.69
C GLY A 94 -0.02 -7.54 -11.60
N LYS A 95 -1.01 -8.27 -11.11
CA LYS A 95 -1.92 -9.04 -11.93
C LYS A 95 -3.31 -8.56 -11.62
#